data_AF-A0A961IVC0-F1
#
_entry.id   AF-A0A961IVC0-F1
#
_cell.length_a   1.000
_cell.length_b   1.000
_cell.length_c   1.000
_cell.angle_alpha   90.00
_cell.angle_beta   90.00
_cell.angle_gamma   90.00
#
_symmetry.space_group_name_H-M   'P 1'
#
loop_
_entity.id
_entity.type
_entity.pdbx_description
1 polymer ?
#
loop_
_entity_poly.entity_id
_entity_poly.type
_entity_poly.pdbx_seq_one_letter_code
_entity_poly.pdbx_strand_id
1 'polypeptide(L)'
;LDAAKLKRAPRKVKSGYRRKPFGRFTAFVAGNPVMPVVMILAVLGMVVASFTLYGKNNYGTEFFAQVEPENLIVYVQARGNLSVEEKDALVARVEAIVLDTHGVKSAFAFAGEGGLNQMTGGAGGPRDQIGQVQIEVATYEDRPVTTEQIKLFGLIPFERRIVDQSYSGSAVVKALEERLAGLPGIRTEVLEMAGGPASSKPLHLRLSGTDWGALTEAAETAREKFEQTPGLTGVEDTLPLPGVDWQLDVDVEAAGRYGTNVATVGGMVQLVTNGILLDTMRIESSDEEIEIRVRLPAEDRLLSTLDTLKLQTAQGLVPLSNFVTRTPVPTLAQIDRVDMKRVFDVKAGVADGLVRLTPTEGGDSVIVTAEEADARLPADGPEAWTRAAVNATERIETLTEWLDTGPLPEGVSWEWTGDFADQAESQTFLVTAFAGALFLMFLILLAQFNSFYNAVLVLLAVVLSTAGVLVGMLVMQQPFSIIMTGTGIVALAGIVVNNNIVFI
;
A
#
# COMPACT_ATOMS: atom_id res chain seq x y z
N LEU A 1 17.43 -79.75 -4.01
CA LEU A 1 16.39 -78.88 -3.41
C LEU A 1 16.13 -77.71 -4.35
N ASP A 2 15.25 -77.88 -5.34
CA ASP A 2 14.82 -76.77 -6.21
C ASP A 2 13.37 -76.95 -6.70
N ALA A 3 12.58 -77.73 -5.96
CA ALA A 3 11.24 -78.18 -6.35
C ALA A 3 10.10 -77.29 -5.85
N ALA A 4 10.39 -76.08 -5.34
CA ALA A 4 9.36 -75.21 -4.75
C ALA A 4 9.55 -73.71 -5.09
N LYS A 5 9.92 -73.39 -6.32
CA LYS A 5 9.74 -72.01 -6.84
C LYS A 5 8.33 -71.90 -7.43
N LEU A 6 7.47 -71.14 -6.75
CA LEU A 6 6.17 -70.66 -7.25
C LEU A 6 6.38 -69.87 -8.55
N LYS A 7 6.33 -70.56 -9.70
CA LYS A 7 6.32 -69.92 -11.01
C LYS A 7 4.88 -69.46 -11.30
N ARG A 8 4.67 -68.15 -11.22
CA ARG A 8 3.41 -67.50 -11.61
C ARG A 8 3.12 -67.88 -13.08
N ALA A 9 1.95 -68.45 -13.34
CA ALA A 9 1.58 -68.86 -14.70
C ALA A 9 1.72 -67.68 -15.68
N PRO A 10 2.31 -67.88 -16.87
CA PRO A 10 2.50 -66.80 -17.83
C PRO A 10 1.14 -66.22 -18.22
N ARG A 11 0.98 -64.91 -18.00
CA ARG A 11 -0.24 -64.16 -18.31
C ARG A 11 -0.50 -64.31 -19.81
N LYS A 12 -1.58 -65.00 -20.20
CA LYS A 12 -2.01 -65.07 -21.61
C LYS A 12 -2.24 -63.65 -22.12
N VAL A 13 -1.33 -63.13 -22.94
CA VAL A 13 -1.50 -61.86 -23.65
C VAL A 13 -2.60 -62.07 -24.67
N LYS A 14 -3.81 -61.59 -24.36
CA LYS A 14 -4.89 -61.49 -25.35
C LYS A 14 -4.50 -60.38 -26.33
N SER A 15 -3.87 -60.72 -27.45
CA SER A 15 -3.62 -59.82 -28.56
C SER A 15 -4.93 -59.57 -29.31
N GLY A 16 -5.71 -58.61 -28.81
CA GLY A 16 -6.83 -58.01 -29.51
C GLY A 16 -6.74 -56.50 -29.31
N TYR A 17 -6.96 -55.72 -30.37
CA TYR A 17 -6.87 -54.26 -30.34
C TYR A 17 -7.93 -53.69 -29.38
N ARG A 18 -7.59 -53.54 -28.10
CA ARG A 18 -8.44 -52.88 -27.10
C ARG A 18 -8.05 -51.42 -27.06
N ARG A 19 -8.91 -50.57 -27.61
CA ARG A 19 -8.78 -49.11 -27.46
C ARG A 19 -8.73 -48.77 -25.97
N LYS A 20 -7.64 -48.12 -25.54
CA LYS A 20 -7.52 -47.48 -24.23
C LYS A 20 -8.63 -46.41 -24.06
N PRO A 21 -8.92 -45.91 -22.84
CA PRO A 21 -9.93 -44.87 -22.63
C PRO A 21 -9.77 -43.68 -23.60
N PHE A 22 -8.53 -43.21 -23.79
CA PHE A 22 -8.17 -42.18 -24.77
C PHE A 22 -8.55 -42.57 -26.21
N GLY A 23 -8.25 -43.80 -26.63
CA GLY A 23 -8.58 -44.30 -27.97
C GLY A 23 -10.08 -44.50 -28.23
N ARG A 24 -10.89 -44.64 -27.18
CA ARG A 24 -12.36 -44.65 -27.30
C ARG A 24 -12.89 -43.23 -27.50
N PHE A 25 -12.34 -42.28 -26.77
CA PHE A 25 -12.68 -40.87 -26.90
C PHE A 25 -12.31 -40.32 -28.28
N THR A 26 -11.10 -40.55 -28.76
CA THR A 26 -10.69 -40.10 -30.10
C THR A 26 -11.53 -40.72 -31.22
N ALA A 27 -11.91 -41.99 -31.07
CA ALA A 27 -12.81 -42.64 -32.02
C ALA A 27 -14.25 -42.13 -31.96
N PHE A 28 -14.71 -41.65 -30.80
CA PHE A 28 -16.01 -41.01 -30.66
C PHE A 28 -16.02 -39.63 -31.34
N VAL A 29 -14.93 -38.87 -31.19
CA VAL A 29 -14.76 -37.56 -31.82
C VAL A 29 -14.56 -37.67 -33.33
N ALA A 30 -13.68 -38.56 -33.80
CA ALA A 30 -13.34 -38.68 -35.22
C ALA A 30 -14.20 -39.69 -36.00
N GLY A 31 -15.03 -40.48 -35.33
CA GLY A 31 -15.81 -41.56 -35.95
C GLY A 31 -17.06 -41.10 -36.70
N ASN A 32 -17.50 -39.85 -36.53
CA ASN A 32 -18.67 -39.28 -37.18
C ASN A 32 -18.33 -37.85 -37.66
N PRO A 33 -18.61 -37.46 -38.92
CA PRO A 33 -18.31 -36.12 -39.44
C PRO A 33 -18.94 -34.95 -38.67
N VAL A 34 -20.01 -35.17 -37.90
CA VAL A 34 -20.67 -34.13 -37.08
C VAL A 34 -19.97 -33.89 -35.76
N MET A 35 -19.36 -34.93 -35.17
CA MET A 35 -18.80 -34.86 -33.81
C MET A 35 -17.62 -33.88 -33.65
N PRO A 36 -16.71 -33.70 -34.62
CA PRO A 36 -15.67 -32.67 -34.55
C PRO A 36 -16.23 -31.26 -34.46
N VAL A 37 -17.31 -30.95 -35.21
CA VAL A 37 -17.96 -29.64 -35.19
C VAL A 37 -18.62 -29.38 -33.84
N VAL A 38 -19.30 -30.40 -33.29
CA VAL A 38 -19.89 -30.33 -31.94
C VAL A 38 -18.82 -30.10 -30.89
N MET A 39 -17.65 -30.76 -30.99
CA MET A 39 -16.55 -30.54 -30.06
C MET A 39 -15.96 -29.13 -30.17
N ILE A 40 -15.82 -28.57 -31.38
CA ILE A 40 -15.36 -27.18 -31.57
C ILE A 40 -16.34 -26.20 -30.94
N LEU A 41 -17.65 -26.37 -31.18
CA LEU A 41 -18.68 -25.53 -30.58
C LEU A 41 -18.74 -25.67 -29.06
N ALA A 42 -18.56 -26.88 -28.53
CA ALA A 42 -18.51 -27.12 -27.10
C ALA A 42 -17.30 -26.44 -26.44
N VAL A 43 -16.13 -26.50 -27.08
CA VAL A 43 -14.91 -25.83 -26.61
C VAL A 43 -15.06 -24.31 -26.67
N LEU A 44 -15.59 -23.77 -27.77
CA LEU A 44 -15.84 -22.33 -27.91
C LEU A 44 -16.89 -21.85 -26.90
N GLY A 45 -17.94 -22.63 -26.68
CA GLY A 45 -18.94 -22.39 -25.65
C GLY A 45 -18.33 -22.41 -24.24
N MET A 46 -17.43 -23.36 -23.95
CA MET A 46 -16.69 -23.41 -22.69
C MET A 46 -15.82 -22.18 -22.49
N VAL A 47 -15.09 -21.74 -23.52
CA VAL A 47 -14.25 -20.53 -23.46
C VAL A 47 -15.10 -19.30 -23.20
N VAL A 48 -16.16 -19.09 -23.99
CA VAL A 48 -17.09 -17.95 -23.81
C VAL A 48 -17.73 -17.99 -22.43
N ALA A 49 -18.13 -19.16 -21.94
CA ALA A 49 -18.67 -19.33 -20.60
C ALA A 49 -17.63 -18.99 -19.52
N SER A 50 -16.37 -19.42 -19.66
CA SER A 50 -15.28 -19.09 -18.73
C SER A 50 -15.04 -17.58 -18.65
N PHE A 51 -14.92 -16.90 -19.79
CA PHE A 51 -14.75 -15.43 -19.83
C PHE A 51 -15.95 -14.71 -19.22
N THR A 52 -17.17 -15.15 -19.52
CA THR A 52 -18.40 -14.56 -18.97
C THR A 52 -18.52 -14.78 -17.45
N LEU A 53 -18.22 -15.99 -16.98
CA LEU A 53 -18.24 -16.37 -15.57
C LEU A 53 -17.19 -15.56 -14.79
N TYR A 54 -15.98 -15.44 -15.34
CA TYR A 54 -14.92 -14.62 -14.75
C TYR A 54 -15.30 -13.14 -14.74
N GLY A 55 -15.86 -12.60 -15.83
CA GLY A 55 -16.29 -11.20 -15.89
C GLY A 55 -17.31 -10.84 -14.80
N LYS A 56 -18.24 -11.75 -14.49
CA LYS A 56 -19.24 -11.54 -13.43
C LYS A 56 -18.71 -11.81 -12.01
N ASN A 57 -17.81 -12.79 -11.88
CA ASN A 57 -17.41 -13.33 -10.58
C ASN A 57 -15.94 -13.05 -10.20
N ASN A 58 -15.24 -12.18 -10.92
CA ASN A 58 -13.87 -11.83 -10.54
C ASN A 58 -13.82 -11.15 -9.15
N TYR A 59 -12.65 -11.23 -8.52
CA TYR A 59 -12.34 -10.61 -7.24
C TYR A 59 -11.55 -9.30 -7.44
N GLY A 60 -11.66 -8.68 -8.63
CA GLY A 60 -10.89 -7.49 -8.99
C GLY A 60 -9.53 -7.80 -9.61
N THR A 61 -8.81 -6.71 -9.93
CA THR A 61 -7.45 -6.73 -10.46
C THR A 61 -6.55 -5.89 -9.55
N GLU A 62 -5.36 -6.40 -9.29
CA GLU A 62 -4.32 -5.72 -8.53
C GLU A 62 -3.02 -5.74 -9.35
N PHE A 63 -2.11 -4.81 -9.09
CA PHE A 63 -0.87 -4.76 -9.87
C PHE A 63 0.18 -5.75 -9.36
N PHE A 64 0.39 -5.77 -8.05
CA PHE A 64 1.18 -6.77 -7.32
C PHE A 64 0.27 -7.65 -6.49
N ALA A 65 0.61 -8.93 -6.35
CA ALA A 65 -0.08 -9.77 -5.39
C ALA A 65 0.24 -9.34 -3.97
N GLN A 66 -0.77 -9.27 -3.10
CA GLN A 66 -0.56 -9.03 -1.69
C GLN A 66 0.28 -10.17 -1.10
N VAL A 67 1.46 -9.82 -0.59
CA VAL A 67 2.31 -10.73 0.16
C VAL A 67 2.08 -10.45 1.62
N GLU A 68 1.95 -11.50 2.41
CA GLU A 68 1.80 -11.37 3.86
C GLU A 68 3.01 -10.60 4.43
N PRO A 69 2.79 -9.50 5.17
CA PRO A 69 3.89 -8.67 5.63
C PRO A 69 4.64 -9.33 6.79
N GLU A 70 5.96 -9.41 6.67
CA GLU A 70 6.85 -9.85 7.75
C GLU A 70 7.35 -8.67 8.58
N ASN A 71 7.19 -7.46 8.05
CA ASN A 71 7.77 -6.23 8.55
C ASN A 71 6.71 -5.14 8.47
N LEU A 72 6.44 -4.47 9.59
CA LEU A 72 5.43 -3.41 9.70
C LEU A 72 6.05 -2.15 10.30
N ILE A 73 5.47 -1.00 9.98
CA ILE A 73 5.79 0.27 10.63
C ILE A 73 4.49 0.85 11.17
N VAL A 74 4.43 1.14 12.46
CA VAL A 74 3.33 1.90 13.06
C VAL A 74 3.78 3.35 13.20
N TYR A 75 3.19 4.23 12.41
CA TYR A 75 3.34 5.67 12.55
C TYR A 75 2.47 6.16 13.71
N VAL A 76 3.08 6.93 14.61
CA VAL A 76 2.39 7.54 15.74
C VAL A 76 2.24 9.01 15.46
N GLN A 77 1.00 9.49 15.36
CA GLN A 77 0.66 10.85 15.04
C GLN A 77 0.00 11.53 16.23
N ALA A 78 0.36 12.78 16.45
CA ALA A 78 -0.29 13.64 17.44
C ALA A 78 -0.20 15.10 17.00
N ARG A 79 -1.16 15.91 17.44
CA ARG A 79 -1.23 17.33 17.11
C ARG A 79 -0.76 18.19 18.27
N GLY A 80 -0.07 19.28 17.96
CA GLY A 80 0.37 20.31 18.91
C GLY A 80 1.87 20.34 19.18
N ASN A 81 2.29 21.31 19.98
CA ASN A 81 3.68 21.57 20.33
C ASN A 81 4.16 20.65 21.46
N LEU A 82 4.32 19.36 21.16
CA LEU A 82 4.78 18.37 22.13
C LEU A 82 6.29 18.45 22.37
N SER A 83 6.72 18.35 23.62
CA SER A 83 8.13 18.20 23.98
C SER A 83 8.66 16.82 23.55
N VAL A 84 9.98 16.66 23.47
CA VAL A 84 10.58 15.36 23.10
C VAL A 84 10.18 14.27 24.09
N GLU A 85 10.13 14.61 25.38
CA GLU A 85 9.72 13.70 26.46
C GLU A 85 8.25 13.32 26.36
N GLU A 86 7.37 14.27 25.96
CA GLU A 86 5.96 13.98 25.71
C GLU A 86 5.77 13.07 24.50
N LYS A 87 6.51 13.33 23.41
CA LYS A 87 6.52 12.46 22.22
C LYS A 87 6.99 11.05 22.59
N ASP A 88 8.08 10.93 23.34
CA ASP A 88 8.61 9.65 23.82
C ASP A 88 7.59 8.90 24.68
N ALA A 89 6.94 9.57 25.63
CA ALA A 89 5.92 8.97 26.47
C ALA A 89 4.66 8.51 25.70
N LEU A 90 4.33 9.15 24.56
CA LEU A 90 3.24 8.72 23.69
C LEU A 90 3.65 7.50 22.86
N VAL A 91 4.85 7.53 22.30
CA VAL A 91 5.40 6.43 21.49
C VAL A 91 5.62 5.17 22.34
N ALA A 92 6.15 5.30 23.56
CA ALA A 92 6.34 4.19 24.50
C ALA A 92 5.01 3.50 24.87
N ARG A 93 3.90 4.24 24.90
CA ARG A 93 2.56 3.65 25.11
C ARG A 93 2.13 2.79 23.93
N VAL A 94 2.41 3.23 22.71
CA VAL A 94 2.14 2.45 21.49
C VAL A 94 3.04 1.22 21.45
N GLU A 95 4.34 1.38 21.73
CA GLU A 95 5.31 0.29 21.78
C GLU A 95 4.88 -0.83 22.75
N ALA A 96 4.41 -0.48 23.95
CA ALA A 96 3.93 -1.46 24.93
C ALA A 96 2.76 -2.31 24.40
N ILE A 97 1.82 -1.70 23.65
CA ILE A 97 0.68 -2.40 23.04
C ILE A 97 1.15 -3.29 21.90
N VAL A 98 2.09 -2.80 21.09
CA VAL A 98 2.70 -3.54 19.99
C VAL A 98 3.41 -4.80 20.53
N LEU A 99 4.26 -4.66 21.53
CA LEU A 99 4.99 -5.78 22.14
C LEU A 99 4.07 -6.81 22.79
N ASP A 100 2.92 -6.39 23.29
CA ASP A 100 1.90 -7.27 23.87
C ASP A 100 1.00 -7.93 22.80
N THR A 101 1.21 -7.67 21.51
CA THR A 101 0.40 -8.25 20.43
C THR A 101 0.96 -9.59 19.98
N HIS A 102 0.09 -10.61 19.95
CA HIS A 102 0.46 -11.95 19.49
C HIS A 102 0.95 -11.89 18.05
N GLY A 103 2.04 -12.60 17.72
CA GLY A 103 2.64 -12.56 16.38
C GLY A 103 3.77 -11.54 16.24
N VAL A 104 3.89 -10.56 17.14
CA VAL A 104 5.04 -9.65 17.17
C VAL A 104 6.26 -10.38 17.76
N LYS A 105 7.36 -10.42 16.99
CA LYS A 105 8.62 -11.04 17.40
C LYS A 105 9.56 -10.02 18.04
N SER A 106 9.67 -8.85 17.44
CA SER A 106 10.46 -7.73 17.96
C SER A 106 9.82 -6.41 17.57
N ALA A 107 10.05 -5.37 18.38
CA ALA A 107 9.64 -4.01 18.08
C ALA A 107 10.76 -3.03 18.42
N PHE A 108 10.93 -2.01 17.59
CA PHE A 108 11.89 -0.92 17.77
C PHE A 108 11.16 0.41 17.64
N ALA A 109 11.06 1.14 18.74
CA ALA A 109 10.41 2.43 18.78
C ALA A 109 11.40 3.61 18.63
N PHE A 110 10.96 4.68 17.99
CA PHE A 110 11.68 5.94 17.91
C PHE A 110 10.70 7.11 18.04
N ALA A 111 11.03 8.07 18.90
CA ALA A 111 10.25 9.29 19.11
C ALA A 111 11.01 10.52 18.59
N GLY A 112 10.29 11.42 17.92
CA GLY A 112 10.83 12.61 17.27
C GLY A 112 11.06 12.46 15.77
N GLU A 113 11.70 13.47 15.17
CA GLU A 113 12.13 13.44 13.77
C GLU A 113 13.51 12.77 13.65
N GLY A 114 13.63 11.72 12.83
CA GLY A 114 14.91 11.11 12.45
C GLY A 114 15.22 9.74 13.08
N GLY A 115 16.50 9.38 13.19
CA GLY A 115 17.01 8.21 13.94
C GLY A 115 16.91 6.84 13.28
N LEU A 116 15.86 6.56 12.52
CA LEU A 116 15.70 5.31 11.78
C LEU A 116 15.68 5.60 10.28
N ASN A 117 16.87 5.68 9.67
CA ASN A 117 17.02 5.71 8.22
C ASN A 117 16.78 4.31 7.65
N GLN A 118 15.52 3.86 7.66
CA GLN A 118 15.16 2.74 6.80
C GLN A 118 14.98 3.24 5.38
N MET A 119 15.48 2.44 4.44
CA MET A 119 15.18 2.61 3.03
C MET A 119 13.74 2.13 2.81
N THR A 120 12.77 2.92 3.27
CA THR A 120 11.34 2.73 3.04
C THR A 120 10.99 3.00 1.58
N GLY A 121 11.86 2.67 0.63
CA GLY A 121 11.69 2.84 -0.82
C GLY A 121 11.28 4.23 -1.31
N GLY A 122 11.34 5.28 -0.49
CA GLY A 122 10.85 6.62 -0.81
C GLY A 122 9.47 6.96 -0.22
N ALA A 123 8.77 6.02 0.42
CA ALA A 123 7.54 6.29 1.17
C ALA A 123 7.88 7.01 2.48
N GLY A 124 7.50 8.28 2.57
CA GLY A 124 7.57 9.07 3.79
C GLY A 124 6.35 8.83 4.67
N GLY A 125 6.54 8.89 5.99
CA GLY A 125 5.43 8.86 6.95
C GLY A 125 4.56 10.13 6.91
N PRO A 126 3.43 10.13 7.64
CA PRO A 126 2.54 11.27 7.71
C PRO A 126 3.24 12.52 8.28
N ARG A 127 2.78 13.72 7.87
CA ARG A 127 3.40 14.99 8.33
C ARG A 127 3.26 15.23 9.83
N ASP A 128 2.17 14.79 10.45
CA ASP A 128 1.90 14.92 11.89
C ASP A 128 2.47 13.77 12.73
N GLN A 129 3.42 13.01 12.17
CA GLN A 129 4.14 11.97 12.88
C GLN A 129 4.99 12.56 14.02
N ILE A 130 4.84 11.98 15.21
CA ILE A 130 5.66 12.26 16.39
C ILE A 130 6.65 11.14 16.72
N GLY A 131 6.51 9.99 16.07
CA GLY A 131 7.41 8.85 16.18
C GLY A 131 6.94 7.65 15.36
N GLN A 132 7.70 6.57 15.38
CA GLN A 132 7.37 5.30 14.72
C GLN A 132 7.79 4.10 15.54
N VAL A 133 7.08 2.99 15.35
CA VAL A 133 7.44 1.68 15.90
C VAL A 133 7.61 0.71 14.74
N GLN A 134 8.83 0.22 14.51
CA GLN A 134 9.13 -0.82 13.54
C GLN A 134 8.90 -2.18 14.18
N ILE A 135 8.27 -3.09 13.45
CA ILE A 135 7.80 -4.37 13.98
C ILE A 135 8.26 -5.47 13.05
N GLU A 136 8.90 -6.49 13.61
CA GLU A 136 9.13 -7.77 12.95
C GLU A 136 8.05 -8.75 13.40
N VAL A 137 7.34 -9.32 12.44
CA VAL A 137 6.29 -10.33 12.68
C VAL A 137 6.91 -11.73 12.59
N ALA A 138 6.34 -12.68 13.31
CA ALA A 138 6.73 -14.09 13.22
C ALA A 138 6.59 -14.62 11.78
N THR A 139 7.70 -15.15 11.23
CA THR A 139 7.69 -15.79 9.91
C THR A 139 6.88 -17.08 9.95
N TYR A 140 6.52 -17.62 8.77
CA TYR A 140 5.71 -18.82 8.68
C TYR A 140 6.29 -20.02 9.47
N GLU A 141 7.63 -20.15 9.55
CA GLU A 141 8.27 -21.23 10.30
C GLU A 141 8.19 -21.07 11.82
N ASP A 142 8.10 -19.84 12.31
CA ASP A 142 8.08 -19.51 13.74
C ASP A 142 6.68 -19.66 14.36
N ARG A 143 5.64 -19.83 13.53
CA ARG A 143 4.24 -19.90 13.98
C ARG A 143 3.95 -21.19 14.75
N PRO A 144 3.16 -21.12 15.84
CA PRO A 144 2.71 -22.32 16.55
C PRO A 144 1.96 -23.28 15.61
N VAL A 145 2.28 -24.56 15.71
CA VAL A 145 1.65 -25.61 14.89
C VAL A 145 0.95 -26.60 15.79
N THR A 146 -0.34 -26.83 15.52
CA THR A 146 -1.12 -27.90 16.13
C THR A 146 -1.22 -29.06 15.14
N THR A 147 -1.05 -30.30 15.62
CA THR A 147 -1.18 -31.50 14.79
C THR A 147 -2.52 -32.17 15.07
N GLU A 148 -3.32 -32.33 14.01
CA GLU A 148 -4.58 -33.08 14.09
C GLU A 148 -4.47 -34.40 13.31
N GLN A 149 -4.96 -35.49 13.89
CA GLN A 149 -5.05 -36.79 13.23
C GLN A 149 -6.35 -36.89 12.44
N ILE A 150 -6.23 -36.85 11.11
CA ILE A 150 -7.37 -36.98 10.19
C ILE A 150 -7.30 -38.34 9.50
N LYS A 151 -8.46 -38.98 9.28
CA LYS A 151 -8.53 -40.19 8.47
C LYS A 151 -8.75 -39.85 7.00
N LEU A 152 -7.70 -39.93 6.19
CA LEU A 152 -7.79 -39.81 4.74
C LEU A 152 -8.68 -40.95 4.20
N PHE A 153 -9.74 -40.59 3.46
CA PHE A 153 -10.79 -41.51 2.98
C PHE A 153 -11.45 -42.37 4.09
N GLY A 154 -11.46 -41.89 5.34
CA GLY A 154 -12.06 -42.59 6.49
C GLY A 154 -11.28 -43.81 6.98
N LEU A 155 -10.12 -44.13 6.38
CA LEU A 155 -9.41 -45.40 6.62
C LEU A 155 -7.92 -45.24 6.93
N ILE A 156 -7.25 -44.20 6.40
CA ILE A 156 -5.79 -44.04 6.52
C ILE A 156 -5.50 -42.90 7.50
N PRO A 157 -4.85 -43.14 8.66
CA PRO A 157 -4.46 -42.06 9.55
C PRO A 157 -3.40 -41.17 8.85
N PHE A 158 -3.68 -39.88 8.83
CA PHE A 158 -2.83 -38.85 8.24
C PHE A 158 -2.71 -37.70 9.23
N GLU A 159 -1.48 -37.25 9.49
CA GLU A 159 -1.23 -36.10 10.36
C GLU A 159 -1.30 -34.82 9.53
N ARG A 160 -2.28 -33.97 9.84
CA ARG A 160 -2.38 -32.63 9.26
C ARG A 160 -1.77 -31.64 10.24
N ARG A 161 -0.76 -30.92 9.77
CA ARG A 161 -0.19 -29.76 10.47
C ARG A 161 -1.09 -28.55 10.20
N ILE A 162 -1.59 -27.94 11.26
CA ILE A 162 -2.40 -26.72 11.21
C ILE A 162 -1.55 -25.62 11.84
N VAL A 163 -1.14 -24.66 11.02
CA VAL A 163 -0.41 -23.47 11.46
C VAL A 163 -1.42 -22.48 12.02
N ASP A 164 -1.12 -21.88 13.17
CA ASP A 164 -1.98 -20.87 13.76
C ASP A 164 -1.97 -19.59 12.90
N GLN A 165 -3.13 -19.26 12.33
CA GLN A 165 -3.29 -18.08 11.48
C GLN A 165 -3.38 -16.78 12.28
N SER A 166 -3.58 -16.81 13.60
CA SER A 166 -3.60 -15.57 14.39
C SER A 166 -2.23 -14.87 14.45
N TYR A 167 -1.16 -15.61 14.10
CA TYR A 167 0.21 -15.10 14.00
C TYR A 167 0.55 -14.61 12.58
N SER A 168 -0.42 -14.56 11.67
CA SER A 168 -0.18 -14.04 10.32
C SER A 168 0.04 -12.52 10.35
N GLY A 169 0.87 -11.99 9.46
CA GLY A 169 1.10 -10.55 9.29
C GLY A 169 -0.21 -9.78 9.15
N SER A 170 -1.12 -10.27 8.31
CA SER A 170 -2.46 -9.69 8.15
C SER A 170 -3.31 -9.72 9.43
N ALA A 171 -3.23 -10.79 10.24
CA ALA A 171 -3.94 -10.87 11.51
C ALA A 171 -3.33 -9.93 12.55
N VAL A 172 -2.00 -9.80 12.55
CA VAL A 172 -1.27 -8.87 13.42
C VAL A 172 -1.63 -7.42 13.08
N VAL A 173 -1.64 -7.04 11.79
CA VAL A 173 -2.07 -5.71 11.34
C VAL A 173 -3.46 -5.39 11.86
N LYS A 174 -4.43 -6.27 11.60
CA LYS A 174 -5.82 -6.09 12.07
C LYS A 174 -5.90 -5.97 13.59
N ALA A 175 -5.19 -6.82 14.32
CA ALA A 175 -5.15 -6.76 15.79
C ALA A 175 -4.53 -5.45 16.30
N LEU A 176 -3.47 -4.96 15.65
CA LEU A 176 -2.85 -3.67 15.99
C LEU A 176 -3.80 -2.51 15.71
N GLU A 177 -4.44 -2.47 14.55
CA GLU A 177 -5.42 -1.44 14.20
C GLU A 177 -6.56 -1.38 15.23
N GLU A 178 -7.14 -2.52 15.59
CA GLU A 178 -8.22 -2.62 16.58
C GLU A 178 -7.75 -2.16 17.98
N ARG A 179 -6.55 -2.56 18.41
CA ARG A 179 -6.02 -2.23 19.74
C ARG A 179 -5.57 -0.77 19.85
N LEU A 180 -5.00 -0.21 18.78
CA LEU A 180 -4.47 1.15 18.76
C LEU A 180 -5.57 2.20 18.52
N ALA A 181 -6.67 1.85 17.85
CA ALA A 181 -7.81 2.74 17.64
C ALA A 181 -8.43 3.28 18.95
N GLY A 182 -8.25 2.59 20.07
CA GLY A 182 -8.76 2.99 21.38
C GLY A 182 -7.94 4.06 22.12
N LEU A 183 -6.79 4.49 21.58
CA LEU A 183 -5.89 5.42 22.28
C LEU A 183 -6.39 6.88 22.18
N PRO A 184 -6.76 7.53 23.29
CA PRO A 184 -7.19 8.92 23.25
C PRO A 184 -6.01 9.86 22.98
N GLY A 185 -6.17 10.76 22.01
CA GLY A 185 -5.19 11.80 21.69
C GLY A 185 -4.03 11.37 20.81
N ILE A 186 -4.00 10.11 20.35
CA ILE A 186 -3.00 9.58 19.41
C ILE A 186 -3.75 9.03 18.20
N ARG A 187 -3.24 9.30 17.00
CA ARG A 187 -3.65 8.57 15.79
C ARG A 187 -2.51 7.64 15.40
N THR A 188 -2.86 6.45 14.96
CA THR A 188 -1.87 5.46 14.54
C THR A 188 -2.20 4.98 13.14
N GLU A 189 -1.16 4.76 12.37
CA GLU A 189 -1.27 4.18 11.05
C GLU A 189 -0.30 3.01 10.92
N VAL A 190 -0.81 1.86 10.49
CA VAL A 190 -0.01 0.66 10.28
C VAL A 190 0.33 0.60 8.79
N LEU A 191 1.62 0.72 8.47
CA LEU A 191 2.15 0.54 7.12
C LEU A 191 2.74 -0.87 7.00
N GLU A 192 2.25 -1.60 6.02
CA GLU A 192 2.79 -2.90 5.63
C GLU A 192 4.00 -2.72 4.71
N MET A 193 5.16 -3.25 5.07
CA MET A 193 6.31 -3.24 4.16
C MET A 193 6.11 -4.29 3.07
N ALA A 194 5.59 -3.87 1.93
CA ALA A 194 5.45 -4.73 0.76
C ALA A 194 6.82 -4.99 0.08
N GLY A 195 7.00 -6.19 -0.48
CA GLY A 195 8.20 -6.59 -1.22
C GLY A 195 8.33 -5.97 -2.62
N GLY A 196 8.10 -4.66 -2.74
CA GLY A 196 8.16 -3.86 -3.97
C GLY A 196 8.72 -2.45 -3.70
N PRO A 197 8.73 -1.54 -4.71
CA PRO A 197 8.96 -0.13 -4.46
C PRO A 197 7.96 0.35 -3.42
N ALA A 198 8.41 1.16 -2.48
CA ALA A 198 7.52 1.60 -1.42
C ALA A 198 6.57 2.65 -1.98
N SER A 199 5.31 2.25 -2.07
CA SER A 199 4.23 3.12 -2.51
C SER A 199 3.81 4.04 -1.37
N SER A 200 3.44 5.27 -1.70
CA SER A 200 2.53 6.05 -0.86
C SER A 200 1.18 5.34 -0.74
N LYS A 201 0.26 5.87 0.09
CA LYS A 201 -1.12 5.36 0.14
C LYS A 201 -1.75 5.24 -1.25
N PRO A 202 -2.64 4.26 -1.47
CA PRO A 202 -3.24 3.96 -2.77
C PRO A 202 -3.89 5.15 -3.48
N LEU A 203 -4.60 6.00 -2.74
CA LEU A 203 -5.10 7.26 -3.27
C LEU A 203 -4.12 8.35 -2.88
N HIS A 204 -3.62 9.07 -3.88
CA HIS A 204 -2.73 10.20 -3.69
C HIS A 204 -3.09 11.30 -4.68
N LEU A 205 -3.92 12.23 -4.21
CA LEU A 205 -4.35 13.40 -4.96
C LEU A 205 -3.41 14.55 -4.67
N ARG A 206 -2.78 15.09 -5.71
CA ARG A 206 -1.95 16.28 -5.63
C ARG A 206 -2.72 17.49 -6.12
N LEU A 207 -2.73 18.53 -5.30
CA LEU A 207 -3.29 19.84 -5.61
C LEU A 207 -2.14 20.82 -5.80
N SER A 208 -2.18 21.61 -6.86
CA SER A 208 -1.13 22.54 -7.23
C SER A 208 -1.71 23.93 -7.53
N GLY A 209 -1.05 24.97 -7.04
CA GLY A 209 -1.55 26.34 -7.16
C GLY A 209 -0.50 27.39 -6.83
N THR A 210 -0.78 28.64 -7.22
CA THR A 210 0.06 29.80 -6.88
C THR A 210 -0.48 30.58 -5.69
N ASP A 211 -1.80 30.69 -5.58
CA ASP A 211 -2.50 31.32 -4.47
C ASP A 211 -2.59 30.38 -3.26
N TRP A 212 -2.10 30.84 -2.11
CA TRP A 212 -2.04 30.02 -0.90
C TRP A 212 -3.42 29.78 -0.28
N GLY A 213 -4.30 30.78 -0.31
CA GLY A 213 -5.64 30.68 0.27
C GLY A 213 -6.49 29.68 -0.51
N ALA A 214 -6.56 29.86 -1.83
CA ALA A 214 -7.29 28.96 -2.73
C ALA A 214 -6.75 27.52 -2.67
N LEU A 215 -5.43 27.34 -2.60
CA LEU A 215 -4.81 26.01 -2.49
C LEU A 215 -5.13 25.33 -1.14
N THR A 216 -5.17 26.11 -0.05
CA THR A 216 -5.55 25.60 1.28
C THR A 216 -7.02 25.18 1.30
N GLU A 217 -7.92 26.03 0.79
CA GLU A 217 -9.36 25.74 0.69
C GLU A 217 -9.62 24.49 -0.19
N ALA A 218 -8.89 24.35 -1.30
CA ALA A 218 -8.96 23.18 -2.16
C ALA A 218 -8.57 21.89 -1.42
N ALA A 219 -7.49 21.93 -0.63
CA ALA A 219 -7.02 20.79 0.15
C ALA A 219 -7.99 20.43 1.28
N GLU A 220 -8.58 21.40 1.97
CA GLU A 220 -9.62 21.18 2.97
C GLU A 220 -10.88 20.54 2.34
N THR A 221 -11.33 21.06 1.19
CA THR A 221 -12.47 20.51 0.44
C THR A 221 -12.22 19.08 -0.01
N ALA A 222 -11.02 18.79 -0.54
CA ALA A 222 -10.63 17.44 -0.95
C ALA A 222 -10.55 16.49 0.25
N ARG A 223 -9.96 16.93 1.37
CA ARG A 223 -9.87 16.17 2.62
C ARG A 223 -11.25 15.80 3.16
N GLU A 224 -12.18 16.76 3.23
CA GLU A 224 -13.55 16.50 3.66
C GLU A 224 -14.25 15.50 2.74
N LYS A 225 -14.06 15.62 1.42
CA LYS A 225 -14.63 14.67 0.47
C LYS A 225 -14.06 13.26 0.66
N PHE A 226 -12.76 13.14 0.92
CA PHE A 226 -12.11 11.85 1.20
C PHE A 226 -12.66 11.25 2.50
N GLU A 227 -12.78 12.02 3.57
CA GLU A 227 -13.37 11.57 4.85
C GLU A 227 -14.84 11.13 4.70
N GLN A 228 -15.61 11.76 3.82
CA GLN A 228 -17.01 11.41 3.55
C GLN A 228 -17.16 10.22 2.58
N THR A 229 -16.10 9.84 1.86
CA THR A 229 -16.19 8.79 0.84
C THR A 229 -16.08 7.42 1.52
N PRO A 230 -17.13 6.57 1.44
CA PRO A 230 -17.08 5.27 2.09
C PRO A 230 -15.99 4.38 1.50
N GLY A 231 -15.32 3.62 2.37
CA GLY A 231 -14.24 2.71 2.01
C GLY A 231 -12.86 3.34 1.95
N LEU A 232 -12.72 4.65 2.20
CA LEU A 232 -11.42 5.27 2.43
C LEU A 232 -11.05 5.20 3.91
N THR A 233 -9.78 4.90 4.18
CA THR A 233 -9.21 4.79 5.53
C THR A 233 -7.95 5.62 5.62
N GLY A 234 -7.56 6.03 6.83
CA GLY A 234 -6.31 6.74 7.07
C GLY A 234 -6.14 7.99 6.19
N VAL A 235 -7.15 8.85 6.10
CA VAL A 235 -7.06 10.09 5.32
C VAL A 235 -6.02 11.01 5.96
N GLU A 236 -5.04 11.43 5.17
CA GLU A 236 -3.99 12.37 5.56
C GLU A 236 -3.85 13.48 4.53
N ASP A 237 -3.26 14.59 4.96
CA ASP A 237 -3.02 15.76 4.15
C ASP A 237 -1.66 16.37 4.50
N THR A 238 -1.16 17.22 3.60
CA THR A 238 0.07 17.98 3.85
C THR A 238 -0.18 19.43 4.24
N LEU A 239 -1.34 19.78 4.82
CA LEU A 239 -1.57 21.14 5.30
C LEU A 239 -0.58 21.50 6.42
N PRO A 240 -0.30 22.79 6.62
CA PRO A 240 0.49 23.24 7.76
C PRO A 240 -0.13 22.76 9.06
N LEU A 241 0.68 22.13 9.91
CA LEU A 241 0.19 21.65 11.20
C LEU A 241 -0.15 22.83 12.12
N PRO A 242 -1.23 22.72 12.91
CA PRO A 242 -1.52 23.71 13.93
C PRO A 242 -0.44 23.65 15.02
N GLY A 243 0.38 24.70 15.08
CA GLY A 243 1.43 24.86 16.08
C GLY A 243 1.64 26.32 16.42
N VAL A 244 2.34 26.58 17.54
CA VAL A 244 2.66 27.93 18.01
C VAL A 244 4.17 28.13 18.05
N ASP A 245 4.68 29.04 17.24
CA ASP A 245 6.05 29.52 17.35
C ASP A 245 6.08 30.85 18.12
N TRP A 246 7.20 31.12 18.77
CA TRP A 246 7.43 32.41 19.44
C TRP A 246 8.32 33.28 18.56
N GLN A 247 7.74 34.31 17.93
CA GLN A 247 8.47 35.31 17.19
C GLN A 247 9.06 36.35 18.15
N LEU A 248 10.34 36.65 17.99
CA LEU A 248 11.09 37.62 18.77
C LEU A 248 11.54 38.76 17.86
N ASP A 249 10.82 39.87 17.89
CA ASP A 249 11.11 41.06 17.09
C ASP A 249 12.02 42.01 17.86
N VAL A 250 13.23 42.24 17.32
CA VAL A 250 14.21 43.15 17.92
C VAL A 250 14.00 44.57 17.37
N ASP A 251 13.76 45.53 18.25
CA ASP A 251 13.70 46.94 17.89
C ASP A 251 15.13 47.50 17.71
N VAL A 252 15.51 47.64 16.44
CA VAL A 252 16.82 48.16 16.02
C VAL A 252 17.01 49.62 16.43
N GLU A 253 15.94 50.42 16.46
CA GLU A 253 16.02 51.83 16.86
C GLU A 253 16.24 51.97 18.36
N ALA A 254 15.49 51.21 19.16
CA ALA A 254 15.68 51.17 20.60
C ALA A 254 17.10 50.68 20.93
N ALA A 255 17.57 49.60 20.29
CA ALA A 255 18.94 49.11 20.46
C ALA A 255 19.98 50.22 20.18
N GLY A 256 19.82 50.96 19.09
CA GLY A 256 20.70 52.07 18.73
C GLY A 256 20.71 53.22 19.75
N ARG A 257 19.54 53.59 20.31
CA ARG A 257 19.41 54.67 21.31
C ARG A 257 20.17 54.38 22.61
N TYR A 258 20.21 53.12 23.03
CA TYR A 258 20.94 52.68 24.22
C TYR A 258 22.41 52.29 23.93
N GLY A 259 22.86 52.42 22.67
CA GLY A 259 24.24 52.09 22.28
C GLY A 259 24.52 50.59 22.27
N THR A 260 23.53 49.77 21.92
CA THR A 260 23.67 48.32 21.71
C THR A 260 23.34 47.94 20.26
N ASN A 261 23.46 46.67 19.91
CA ASN A 261 23.20 46.17 18.56
C ASN A 261 22.40 44.86 18.58
N VAL A 262 21.86 44.49 17.41
CA VAL A 262 21.03 43.30 17.22
C VAL A 262 21.80 42.02 17.53
N ALA A 263 23.11 41.97 17.25
CA ALA A 263 23.93 40.78 17.53
C ALA A 263 24.08 40.54 19.04
N THR A 264 24.25 41.58 19.85
CA THR A 264 24.34 41.47 21.30
C THR A 264 22.99 41.06 21.91
N VAL A 265 21.89 41.65 21.43
CA VAL A 265 20.52 41.26 21.83
C VAL A 265 20.25 39.80 21.45
N GLY A 266 20.55 39.41 20.21
CA GLY A 266 20.40 38.05 19.71
C GLY A 266 21.24 37.03 20.48
N GLY A 267 22.48 37.39 20.84
CA GLY A 267 23.33 36.55 21.70
C GLY A 267 22.69 36.30 23.07
N MET A 268 22.06 37.31 23.67
CA MET A 268 21.37 37.15 24.96
C MET A 268 20.15 36.24 24.87
N VAL A 269 19.38 36.36 23.78
CA VAL A 269 18.29 35.43 23.47
C VAL A 269 18.84 34.00 23.31
N GLN A 270 19.96 33.83 22.60
CA GLN A 270 20.60 32.52 22.39
C GLN A 270 21.04 31.86 23.70
N LEU A 271 21.53 32.63 24.69
CA LEU A 271 21.92 32.05 25.99
C LEU A 271 20.77 31.36 26.74
N VAL A 272 19.53 31.82 26.55
CA VAL A 272 18.32 31.22 27.12
C VAL A 272 17.83 30.04 26.28
N THR A 273 18.03 30.07 24.96
CA THR A 273 17.54 29.04 24.02
C THR A 273 18.61 27.96 23.73
N ASN A 274 19.23 27.99 22.54
CA ASN A 274 20.15 26.94 22.06
C ASN A 274 21.60 27.11 22.54
N GLY A 275 21.91 28.19 23.25
CA GLY A 275 23.25 28.59 23.63
C GLY A 275 24.03 29.24 22.49
N ILE A 276 25.06 30.01 22.86
CA ILE A 276 26.03 30.59 21.93
C ILE A 276 27.12 29.53 21.67
N LEU A 277 27.37 29.21 20.39
CA LEU A 277 28.50 28.36 19.99
C LEU A 277 29.81 29.12 20.24
N LEU A 278 30.69 28.56 21.08
CA LEU A 278 31.96 29.16 21.44
C LEU A 278 33.10 28.61 20.59
N ASP A 279 33.21 27.29 20.51
CA ASP A 279 34.24 26.59 19.75
C ASP A 279 33.81 25.14 19.47
N THR A 280 34.56 24.41 18.66
CA THR A 280 34.47 22.96 18.57
C THR A 280 35.74 22.32 19.09
N MET A 281 35.65 21.13 19.67
CA MET A 281 36.82 20.39 20.13
C MET A 281 36.76 18.93 19.73
N ARG A 282 37.88 18.38 19.31
CA ARG A 282 38.03 16.94 19.10
C ARG A 282 38.60 16.30 20.37
N ILE A 283 37.93 15.27 20.86
CA ILE A 283 38.38 14.47 22.01
C ILE A 283 38.85 13.09 21.53
N GLU A 284 39.76 12.46 22.25
CA GLU A 284 40.32 11.16 21.84
C GLU A 284 39.25 10.05 21.69
N SER A 285 38.11 10.18 22.36
CA SER A 285 37.01 9.22 22.29
C SER A 285 36.03 9.46 21.13
N SER A 286 36.21 10.51 20.33
CA SER A 286 35.33 10.86 19.22
C SER A 286 36.14 11.29 18.00
N ASP A 287 35.83 10.70 16.86
CA ASP A 287 36.39 11.15 15.58
C ASP A 287 35.68 12.40 15.03
N GLU A 288 34.51 12.75 15.60
CA GLU A 288 33.75 13.94 15.29
C GLU A 288 34.11 15.11 16.22
N GLU A 289 34.03 16.33 15.69
CA GLU A 289 34.18 17.56 16.46
C GLU A 289 32.95 17.79 17.35
N ILE A 290 33.18 18.06 18.64
CA ILE A 290 32.13 18.30 19.63
C ILE A 290 31.98 19.81 19.84
N GLU A 291 30.76 20.30 19.70
CA GLU A 291 30.43 21.71 19.92
C GLU A 291 30.49 22.09 21.42
N ILE A 292 31.19 23.17 21.72
CA ILE A 292 31.21 23.82 23.03
C ILE A 292 30.23 25.01 22.97
N ARG A 293 29.11 24.91 23.69
CA ARG A 293 28.07 25.95 23.76
C ARG A 293 27.96 26.54 25.16
N VAL A 294 27.88 27.86 25.25
CA VAL A 294 27.60 28.58 26.49
C VAL A 294 26.11 28.90 26.57
N ARG A 295 25.48 28.58 27.70
CA ARG A 295 24.05 28.77 27.95
C ARG A 295 23.81 29.04 29.43
N LEU A 296 22.65 29.61 29.75
CA LEU A 296 22.22 29.74 31.14
C LEU A 296 21.93 28.36 31.79
N PRO A 297 21.99 28.27 33.13
CA PRO A 297 21.53 27.11 33.87
C PRO A 297 20.09 26.73 33.49
N ALA A 298 19.75 25.43 33.59
CA ALA A 298 18.45 24.92 33.15
C ALA A 298 17.25 25.63 33.79
N GLU A 299 17.36 26.00 35.06
CA GLU A 299 16.36 26.73 35.84
C GLU A 299 16.08 28.15 35.33
N ASP A 300 17.07 28.79 34.70
CA ASP A 300 16.96 30.15 34.16
C ASP A 300 16.60 30.16 32.67
N ARG A 301 16.58 28.99 32.00
CA ARG A 301 16.23 28.86 30.57
C ARG A 301 14.72 28.83 30.34
N LEU A 302 14.02 29.78 30.94
CA LEU A 302 12.59 29.98 30.78
C LEU A 302 12.33 31.14 29.83
N LEU A 303 11.27 31.04 29.03
CA LEU A 303 10.90 32.12 28.11
C LEU A 303 10.54 33.42 28.85
N SER A 304 10.06 33.31 30.09
CA SER A 304 9.82 34.44 31.01
C SER A 304 11.10 35.11 31.50
N THR A 305 12.24 34.40 31.51
CA THR A 305 13.52 34.98 31.96
C THR A 305 13.96 36.12 31.03
N LEU A 306 13.59 36.06 29.75
CA LEU A 306 13.86 37.13 28.77
C LEU A 306 13.32 38.49 29.22
N ASP A 307 12.22 38.53 29.97
CA ASP A 307 11.63 39.78 30.45
C ASP A 307 12.47 40.44 31.56
N THR A 308 13.25 39.64 32.28
CA THR A 308 14.06 40.07 33.43
C THR A 308 15.55 40.18 33.12
N LEU A 309 16.01 39.55 32.03
CA LEU A 309 17.41 39.51 31.64
C LEU A 309 17.90 40.92 31.33
N LYS A 310 19.02 41.31 31.93
CA LYS A 310 19.59 42.65 31.75
C LYS A 310 20.74 42.60 30.77
N LEU A 311 20.66 43.46 29.76
CA LEU A 311 21.70 43.66 28.78
C LEU A 311 22.61 44.82 29.24
N GLN A 312 23.92 44.60 29.16
CA GLN A 312 24.89 45.67 29.39
C GLN A 312 24.97 46.58 28.16
N THR A 313 24.58 47.83 28.34
CA THR A 313 24.60 48.87 27.31
C THR A 313 25.59 49.98 27.69
N ALA A 314 25.87 50.90 26.76
CA ALA A 314 26.73 52.05 27.03
C ALA A 314 26.19 52.96 28.16
N GLN A 315 24.89 52.88 28.43
CA GLN A 315 24.19 53.69 29.44
C GLN A 315 23.90 52.91 30.73
N GLY A 316 24.32 51.64 30.83
CA GLY A 316 24.12 50.77 31.99
C GLY A 316 23.36 49.48 31.68
N LEU A 317 22.90 48.80 32.72
CA LEU A 317 22.12 47.56 32.60
C LEU A 317 20.67 47.87 32.28
N VAL A 318 20.22 47.49 31.09
CA VAL A 318 18.85 47.73 30.60
C VAL A 318 18.16 46.38 30.36
N PRO A 319 16.92 46.17 30.82
CA PRO A 319 16.17 44.93 30.56
C PRO A 319 16.03 44.64 29.06
N LEU A 320 16.12 43.36 28.70
CA LEU A 320 15.99 42.89 27.32
C LEU A 320 14.60 43.15 26.73
N SER A 321 13.56 43.17 27.58
CA SER A 321 12.17 43.51 27.23
C SER A 321 12.01 44.91 26.61
N ASN A 322 12.97 45.82 26.81
CA ASN A 322 12.96 47.14 26.17
C ASN A 322 13.38 47.09 24.69
N PHE A 323 13.99 45.98 24.26
CA PHE A 323 14.54 45.82 22.92
C PHE A 323 13.85 44.71 22.12
N VAL A 324 13.15 43.80 22.78
CA VAL A 324 12.56 42.61 22.15
C VAL A 324 11.07 42.55 22.46
N THR A 325 10.25 42.44 21.42
CA THR A 325 8.83 42.12 21.54
C THR A 325 8.63 40.65 21.23
N ARG A 326 7.89 39.94 22.09
CA ARG A 326 7.56 38.53 21.92
C ARG A 326 6.10 38.39 21.50
N THR A 327 5.85 37.71 20.38
CA THR A 327 4.50 37.43 19.87
C THR A 327 4.33 35.94 19.57
N PRO A 328 3.21 35.32 20.00
CA PRO A 328 2.88 33.97 19.55
C PRO A 328 2.36 34.05 18.11
N VAL A 329 2.95 33.26 17.21
CA VAL A 329 2.57 33.16 15.80
C VAL A 329 2.32 31.69 15.44
N PRO A 330 1.52 31.38 14.41
CA PRO A 330 1.41 30.02 13.91
C PRO A 330 2.78 29.48 13.48
N THR A 331 3.04 28.20 13.73
CA THR A 331 4.28 27.54 13.31
C THR A 331 4.49 27.65 11.80
N LEU A 332 5.74 27.89 11.40
CA LEU A 332 6.08 28.04 10.00
C LEU A 332 5.75 26.76 9.21
N ALA A 333 4.98 26.93 8.13
CA ALA A 333 4.61 25.84 7.24
C ALA A 333 5.81 25.33 6.43
N GLN A 334 5.93 24.01 6.29
CA GLN A 334 6.78 23.43 5.25
C GLN A 334 6.11 23.61 3.88
N ILE A 335 6.82 24.26 2.95
CA ILE A 335 6.36 24.53 1.60
C ILE A 335 6.91 23.47 0.65
N ASP A 336 6.04 22.57 0.19
CA ASP A 336 6.38 21.61 -0.85
C ASP A 336 6.15 22.20 -2.24
N ARG A 337 7.03 21.87 -3.18
CA ARG A 337 6.94 22.31 -4.56
C ARG A 337 7.26 21.19 -5.53
N VAL A 338 6.45 21.09 -6.58
CA VAL A 338 6.68 20.25 -7.75
C VAL A 338 6.59 21.15 -8.98
N ASP A 339 7.57 21.05 -9.88
CA ASP A 339 7.68 21.91 -11.06
C ASP A 339 7.56 23.42 -10.76
N MET A 340 8.19 23.85 -9.67
CA MET A 340 8.18 25.22 -9.14
C MET A 340 6.82 25.75 -8.68
N LYS A 341 5.75 24.94 -8.72
CA LYS A 341 4.43 25.27 -8.16
C LYS A 341 4.32 24.74 -6.75
N ARG A 342 3.60 25.46 -5.87
CA ARG A 342 3.30 24.96 -4.53
C ARG A 342 2.29 23.82 -4.64
N VAL A 343 2.43 22.82 -3.77
CA VAL A 343 1.53 21.66 -3.76
C VAL A 343 1.06 21.31 -2.35
N PHE A 344 -0.15 20.78 -2.27
CA PHE A 344 -0.63 19.99 -1.13
C PHE A 344 -1.06 18.62 -1.65
N ASP A 345 -0.72 17.58 -0.90
CA ASP A 345 -1.08 16.21 -1.21
C ASP A 345 -2.14 15.76 -0.21
N VAL A 346 -3.22 15.14 -0.70
CA VAL A 346 -4.26 14.49 0.09
C VAL A 346 -4.22 13.01 -0.25
N LYS A 347 -4.02 12.17 0.76
CA LYS A 347 -3.78 10.74 0.59
C LYS A 347 -4.73 9.91 1.44
N ALA A 348 -5.08 8.73 0.96
CA ALA A 348 -5.92 7.79 1.69
C ALA A 348 -5.66 6.33 1.32
N GLY A 349 -5.78 5.47 2.33
CA GLY A 349 -5.93 4.03 2.17
C GLY A 349 -7.30 3.66 1.63
N VAL A 350 -7.42 2.44 1.14
CA VAL A 350 -8.70 1.81 0.77
C VAL A 350 -8.88 0.61 1.67
N ALA A 351 -10.03 0.49 2.32
CA ALA A 351 -10.36 -0.68 3.10
C ALA A 351 -10.55 -1.90 2.20
N ASP A 352 -9.91 -3.00 2.57
CA ASP A 352 -10.03 -4.27 1.88
C ASP A 352 -11.41 -4.93 2.10
N GLY A 353 -11.79 -5.80 1.15
CA GLY A 353 -12.99 -6.64 1.29
C GLY A 353 -14.33 -5.90 1.12
N LEU A 354 -14.31 -4.67 0.62
CA LEU A 354 -15.51 -3.90 0.31
C LEU A 354 -16.01 -4.17 -1.13
N VAL A 355 -17.34 -4.22 -1.28
CA VAL A 355 -18.02 -4.45 -2.55
C VAL A 355 -19.06 -3.37 -2.75
N ARG A 356 -19.03 -2.75 -3.93
CA ARG A 356 -20.07 -1.85 -4.42
C ARG A 356 -21.16 -2.68 -5.09
N LEU A 357 -22.36 -2.58 -4.55
CA LEU A 357 -23.57 -3.18 -5.12
C LEU A 357 -24.34 -2.09 -5.87
N THR A 358 -24.44 -2.24 -7.18
CA THR A 358 -25.20 -1.33 -8.05
C THR A 358 -26.47 -2.04 -8.53
N PRO A 359 -27.66 -1.50 -8.27
CA PRO A 359 -28.91 -2.08 -8.76
C PRO A 359 -29.02 -1.88 -10.28
N THR A 360 -29.47 -2.92 -11.00
CA THR A 360 -29.62 -2.89 -12.48
C THR A 360 -30.79 -2.00 -12.92
N GLU A 361 -31.78 -1.80 -12.05
CA GLU A 361 -32.86 -0.83 -12.24
C GLU A 361 -32.60 0.40 -11.35
N GLY A 362 -31.85 1.37 -11.90
CA GLY A 362 -31.67 2.74 -11.41
C GLY A 362 -31.95 3.00 -9.92
N GLY A 363 -30.92 2.88 -9.09
CA GLY A 363 -30.93 3.21 -7.68
C GLY A 363 -29.52 3.50 -7.17
N ASP A 364 -29.41 4.00 -5.94
CA ASP A 364 -28.12 4.37 -5.36
C ASP A 364 -27.26 3.13 -5.09
N SER A 365 -25.98 3.22 -5.43
CA SER A 365 -25.03 2.15 -5.15
C SER A 365 -24.73 2.09 -3.66
N VAL A 366 -24.71 0.88 -3.09
CA VAL A 366 -24.41 0.67 -1.67
C VAL A 366 -23.07 -0.03 -1.54
N ILE A 367 -22.21 0.48 -0.66
CA ILE A 367 -20.93 -0.15 -0.33
C ILE A 367 -21.13 -0.95 0.95
N VAL A 368 -20.84 -2.24 0.87
CA VAL A 368 -20.95 -3.22 1.97
C VAL A 368 -19.71 -4.09 2.00
N THR A 369 -19.50 -4.82 3.09
CA THR A 369 -18.47 -5.86 3.10
C THR A 369 -18.88 -7.01 2.16
N ALA A 370 -17.92 -7.79 1.66
CA ALA A 370 -18.19 -8.96 0.84
C ALA A 370 -19.13 -9.96 1.54
N GLU A 371 -18.97 -10.14 2.86
CA GLU A 371 -19.83 -11.01 3.66
C GLU A 371 -21.28 -10.48 3.77
N GLU A 372 -21.44 -9.17 3.95
CA GLU A 372 -22.76 -8.53 3.96
C GLU A 372 -23.41 -8.52 2.58
N ALA A 373 -22.62 -8.41 1.51
CA ALA A 373 -23.10 -8.53 0.14
C ALA A 373 -23.66 -9.94 -0.11
N ASP A 374 -22.92 -10.97 0.28
CA ASP A 374 -23.34 -12.37 0.16
C ASP A 374 -24.58 -12.67 1.02
N ALA A 375 -24.74 -12.01 2.17
CA ALA A 375 -25.93 -12.13 3.01
C ALA A 375 -27.15 -11.37 2.48
N ARG A 376 -26.96 -10.21 1.81
CA ARG A 376 -28.03 -9.40 1.21
C ARG A 376 -28.52 -9.93 -0.13
N LEU A 377 -27.68 -10.69 -0.85
CA LEU A 377 -27.97 -11.20 -2.18
C LEU A 377 -28.15 -12.73 -2.15
N PRO A 378 -29.36 -13.26 -1.89
CA PRO A 378 -29.62 -14.65 -2.23
C PRO A 378 -29.45 -14.85 -3.74
N ALA A 379 -28.77 -15.91 -4.13
CA ALA A 379 -28.35 -16.22 -5.51
C ALA A 379 -29.48 -16.28 -6.58
N ASP A 380 -30.75 -16.12 -6.20
CA ASP A 380 -31.95 -16.27 -7.04
C ASP A 380 -33.00 -15.14 -6.87
N GLY A 381 -32.61 -13.94 -6.39
CA GLY A 381 -33.52 -12.79 -6.26
C GLY A 381 -33.84 -12.05 -7.58
N PRO A 382 -35.05 -11.47 -7.76
CA PRO A 382 -35.51 -10.88 -9.02
C PRO A 382 -34.93 -9.48 -9.35
N GLU A 383 -34.16 -8.88 -8.45
CA GLU A 383 -33.45 -7.63 -8.71
C GLU A 383 -32.00 -7.96 -9.07
N ALA A 384 -31.60 -7.71 -10.31
CA ALA A 384 -30.22 -7.93 -10.72
C ALA A 384 -29.33 -6.87 -10.03
N TRP A 385 -28.46 -7.26 -9.13
CA TRP A 385 -27.42 -6.38 -8.59
C TRP A 385 -26.10 -6.72 -9.26
N THR A 386 -25.38 -5.69 -9.69
CA THR A 386 -24.01 -5.84 -10.21
C THR A 386 -23.04 -5.63 -9.05
N ARG A 387 -22.17 -6.62 -8.84
CA ARG A 387 -21.11 -6.56 -7.83
C ARG A 387 -19.82 -6.02 -8.48
N ALA A 388 -19.22 -5.01 -7.86
CA ALA A 388 -17.90 -4.52 -8.22
C ALA A 388 -17.06 -4.42 -6.94
N ALA A 389 -15.84 -4.96 -6.95
CA ALA A 389 -14.93 -4.79 -5.83
C ALA A 389 -14.60 -3.30 -5.67
N VAL A 390 -14.67 -2.78 -4.44
CA VAL A 390 -14.15 -1.45 -4.14
C VAL A 390 -12.64 -1.59 -4.02
N ASN A 391 -11.93 -0.91 -4.92
CA ASN A 391 -10.47 -0.87 -4.95
C ASN A 391 -10.01 0.57 -5.24
N ALA A 392 -8.71 0.82 -5.17
CA ALA A 392 -8.17 2.14 -5.41
C ALA A 392 -8.54 2.72 -6.78
N THR A 393 -8.54 1.91 -7.84
CA THR A 393 -8.93 2.35 -9.18
C THR A 393 -10.38 2.86 -9.22
N GLU A 394 -11.32 2.10 -8.67
CA GLU A 394 -12.73 2.48 -8.66
C GLU A 394 -12.99 3.70 -7.76
N ARG A 395 -12.23 3.85 -6.66
CA ARG A 395 -12.28 5.05 -5.82
C ARG A 395 -11.73 6.28 -6.55
N ILE A 396 -10.62 6.13 -7.29
CA ILE A 396 -10.03 7.17 -8.12
C ILE A 396 -11.03 7.62 -9.19
N GLU A 397 -11.69 6.69 -9.88
CA GLU A 397 -12.73 7.01 -10.88
C GLU A 397 -13.88 7.81 -10.24
N THR A 398 -14.40 7.33 -9.10
CA THR A 398 -15.49 7.99 -8.37
C THR A 398 -15.13 9.42 -7.94
N LEU A 399 -13.91 9.61 -7.44
CA LEU A 399 -13.42 10.93 -7.02
C LEU A 399 -13.08 11.82 -8.22
N THR A 400 -12.67 11.24 -9.35
CA THR A 400 -12.45 11.96 -10.61
C THR A 400 -13.76 12.52 -11.14
N GLU A 401 -14.84 11.73 -11.14
CA GLU A 401 -16.18 12.23 -11.53
C GLU A 401 -16.61 13.43 -10.67
N TRP A 402 -16.28 13.40 -9.36
CA TRP A 402 -16.52 14.52 -8.48
C TRP A 402 -15.62 15.73 -8.81
N LEU A 403 -14.33 15.53 -9.03
CA LEU A 403 -13.39 16.59 -9.40
C LEU A 403 -13.76 17.27 -10.73
N ASP A 404 -14.32 16.51 -11.68
CA ASP A 404 -14.79 17.01 -12.97
C ASP A 404 -16.03 17.90 -12.86
N THR A 405 -16.76 17.86 -11.73
CA THR A 405 -17.86 18.81 -11.46
C THR A 405 -17.37 20.24 -11.16
N GLY A 406 -16.06 20.43 -11.01
CA GLY A 406 -15.44 21.71 -10.66
C GLY A 406 -15.66 22.15 -9.21
N PRO A 407 -15.40 21.29 -8.20
CA PRO A 407 -15.60 21.65 -6.80
C PRO A 407 -14.47 22.52 -6.21
N LEU A 408 -13.35 22.67 -6.94
CA LEU A 408 -12.15 23.37 -6.46
C LEU A 408 -12.13 24.85 -6.87
N PRO A 409 -11.53 25.75 -6.07
CA PRO A 409 -11.34 27.15 -6.42
C PRO A 409 -10.59 27.39 -7.74
N GLU A 410 -10.86 28.53 -8.39
CA GLU A 410 -10.15 28.92 -9.60
C GLU A 410 -8.63 29.05 -9.37
N GLY A 411 -7.83 28.56 -10.32
CA GLY A 411 -6.37 28.64 -10.26
C GLY A 411 -5.68 27.48 -9.52
N VAL A 412 -6.44 26.51 -9.02
CA VAL A 412 -5.92 25.23 -8.50
C VAL A 412 -6.07 24.15 -9.57
N SER A 413 -4.98 23.46 -9.88
CA SER A 413 -4.97 22.24 -10.70
C SER A 413 -4.79 21.01 -9.81
N TRP A 414 -5.37 19.89 -10.23
CA TRP A 414 -5.25 18.62 -9.53
C TRP A 414 -4.69 17.54 -10.46
N GLU A 415 -3.97 16.59 -9.89
CA GLU A 415 -3.47 15.40 -10.58
C GLU A 415 -3.44 14.20 -9.62
N TRP A 416 -3.73 13.01 -10.14
CA TRP A 416 -3.51 11.76 -9.42
C TRP A 416 -2.03 11.39 -9.52
N THR A 417 -1.43 11.03 -8.40
CA THR A 417 -0.02 10.65 -8.31
C THR A 417 0.14 9.36 -7.52
N GLY A 418 1.38 8.91 -7.34
CA GLY A 418 1.71 7.69 -6.63
C GLY A 418 1.54 6.44 -7.49
N ASP A 419 1.88 5.30 -6.91
CA ASP A 419 2.08 4.06 -7.66
C ASP A 419 0.79 3.62 -8.38
N PHE A 420 -0.40 3.85 -7.84
CA PHE A 420 -1.63 3.45 -8.53
C PHE A 420 -1.88 4.20 -9.85
N ALA A 421 -1.46 5.46 -9.96
CA ALA A 421 -1.49 6.17 -11.24
C ALA A 421 -0.49 5.54 -12.23
N ASP A 422 0.74 5.28 -11.77
CA ASP A 422 1.79 4.62 -12.55
C ASP A 422 1.39 3.18 -12.96
N GLN A 423 0.60 2.49 -12.14
CA GLN A 423 0.05 1.16 -12.40
C GLN A 423 -0.95 1.18 -13.55
N ALA A 424 -1.84 2.18 -13.61
CA ALA A 424 -2.81 2.31 -14.70
C ALA A 424 -2.10 2.60 -16.04
N GLU A 425 -1.06 3.45 -16.02
CA GLU A 425 -0.21 3.67 -17.19
C GLU A 425 0.52 2.39 -17.59
N SER A 426 1.13 1.69 -16.62
CA SER A 426 1.82 0.42 -16.83
C SER A 426 0.90 -0.68 -17.35
N GLN A 427 -0.36 -0.73 -16.91
CA GLN A 427 -1.36 -1.67 -17.42
C GLN A 427 -1.64 -1.43 -18.91
N THR A 428 -1.79 -0.17 -19.31
CA THR A 428 -1.98 0.21 -20.72
C THR A 428 -0.77 -0.18 -21.56
N PHE A 429 0.44 0.06 -21.04
CA PHE A 429 1.68 -0.38 -21.66
C PHE A 429 1.76 -1.90 -21.80
N LEU A 430 1.41 -2.67 -20.76
CA LEU A 430 1.45 -4.13 -20.79
C LEU A 430 0.46 -4.72 -21.80
N VAL A 431 -0.76 -4.16 -21.92
CA VAL A 431 -1.74 -4.61 -22.92
C VAL A 431 -1.21 -4.37 -24.35
N THR A 432 -0.63 -3.20 -24.61
CA THR A 432 -0.06 -2.89 -25.93
C THR A 432 1.18 -3.74 -26.23
N ALA A 433 2.06 -3.96 -25.25
CA ALA A 433 3.22 -4.84 -25.37
C ALA A 433 2.82 -6.31 -25.59
N PHE A 434 1.81 -6.81 -24.88
CA PHE A 434 1.28 -8.17 -25.06
C PHE A 434 0.69 -8.38 -26.45
N ALA A 435 -0.08 -7.42 -26.95
CA ALA A 435 -0.59 -7.45 -28.33
C ALA A 435 0.56 -7.47 -29.35
N GLY A 436 1.61 -6.67 -29.14
CA GLY A 436 2.83 -6.69 -29.94
C GLY A 436 3.56 -8.03 -29.89
N ALA A 437 3.67 -8.66 -28.72
CA ALA A 437 4.30 -9.96 -28.54
C ALA A 437 3.53 -11.10 -29.25
N LEU A 438 2.20 -11.11 -29.15
CA LEU A 438 1.36 -12.05 -29.90
C LEU A 438 1.49 -11.87 -31.40
N PHE A 439 1.59 -10.62 -31.88
CA PHE A 439 1.83 -10.34 -33.29
C PHE A 439 3.21 -10.82 -33.76
N LEU A 440 4.26 -10.60 -32.96
CA LEU A 440 5.59 -11.12 -33.28
C LEU A 440 5.60 -12.67 -33.30
N MET A 441 4.93 -13.30 -32.34
CA MET A 441 4.76 -14.75 -32.30
C MET A 441 4.02 -15.26 -33.53
N PHE A 442 2.96 -14.58 -33.96
CA PHE A 442 2.26 -14.88 -35.20
C PHE A 442 3.20 -14.87 -36.42
N LEU A 443 4.06 -13.85 -36.54
CA LEU A 443 5.03 -13.76 -37.63
C LEU A 443 6.06 -14.89 -37.60
N ILE A 444 6.55 -15.27 -36.41
CA ILE A 444 7.47 -16.40 -36.25
C ILE A 444 6.79 -17.71 -36.67
N LEU A 445 5.55 -17.95 -36.22
CA LEU A 445 4.77 -19.13 -36.59
C LEU A 445 4.46 -19.16 -38.09
N LEU A 446 4.14 -18.01 -38.69
CA LEU A 446 3.90 -17.89 -40.11
C LEU A 446 5.17 -18.21 -40.91
N ALA A 447 6.33 -17.71 -40.48
CA ALA A 447 7.61 -18.01 -41.10
C ALA A 447 7.99 -19.50 -40.95
N GLN A 448 7.69 -20.12 -39.82
CA GLN A 448 8.00 -21.52 -39.54
C GLN A 448 7.11 -22.49 -40.33
N PHE A 449 5.80 -22.25 -40.36
CA PHE A 449 4.83 -23.17 -40.99
C PHE A 449 4.50 -22.81 -42.44
N ASN A 450 4.87 -21.62 -42.90
CA ASN A 450 4.47 -21.06 -44.20
C ASN A 450 2.95 -21.15 -44.45
N SER A 451 2.16 -21.09 -43.39
CA SER A 451 0.71 -21.32 -43.43
C SER A 451 0.00 -20.45 -42.39
N PHE A 452 -0.87 -19.56 -42.90
CA PHE A 452 -1.73 -18.71 -42.06
C PHE A 452 -2.67 -19.54 -41.19
N TYR A 453 -3.19 -20.66 -41.70
CA TYR A 453 -4.12 -21.51 -40.96
C TYR A 453 -3.45 -22.14 -39.74
N ASN A 454 -2.27 -22.73 -39.92
CA ASN A 454 -1.54 -23.36 -38.82
C ASN A 454 -1.10 -22.33 -37.77
N ALA A 455 -0.67 -21.15 -38.21
CA ALA A 455 -0.30 -20.06 -37.30
C ALA A 455 -1.48 -19.58 -36.44
N VAL A 456 -2.66 -19.36 -37.05
CA VAL A 456 -3.88 -18.94 -36.32
C VAL A 456 -4.37 -20.05 -35.39
N LEU A 457 -4.31 -21.32 -35.83
CA LEU A 457 -4.74 -22.46 -35.00
C LEU A 457 -3.89 -22.57 -33.72
N VAL A 458 -2.57 -22.41 -33.83
CA VAL A 458 -1.66 -22.41 -32.68
C VAL A 458 -1.95 -21.23 -31.74
N LEU A 459 -2.20 -20.03 -32.27
CA LEU A 459 -2.56 -18.86 -31.45
C LEU A 459 -3.92 -19.01 -30.75
N LEU A 460 -4.89 -19.66 -31.39
CA LEU A 460 -6.19 -19.90 -30.79
C LEU A 460 -6.05 -20.76 -29.52
N ALA A 461 -5.09 -21.69 -29.47
CA ALA A 461 -4.80 -22.46 -28.27
C ALA A 461 -4.30 -21.61 -27.08
N VAL A 462 -3.70 -20.44 -27.33
CA VAL A 462 -3.33 -19.48 -26.27
C VAL A 462 -4.59 -18.89 -25.62
N VAL A 463 -5.64 -18.60 -26.40
CA VAL A 463 -6.92 -18.12 -25.86
C VAL A 463 -7.62 -19.20 -25.03
N LEU A 464 -7.47 -20.47 -25.41
CA LEU A 464 -7.99 -21.58 -24.58
C LEU A 464 -7.23 -21.71 -23.27
N SER A 465 -5.91 -21.49 -23.28
CA SER A 465 -5.07 -21.62 -22.10
C SER A 465 -5.35 -20.51 -21.08
N THR A 466 -5.56 -19.27 -21.55
CA THR A 466 -5.97 -18.15 -20.69
C THR A 466 -7.33 -18.40 -20.04
N ALA A 467 -8.31 -18.96 -20.77
CA ALA A 467 -9.60 -19.34 -20.20
C ALA A 467 -9.46 -20.35 -19.03
N GLY A 468 -8.51 -21.28 -19.14
CA GLY A 468 -8.19 -22.22 -18.05
C GLY A 468 -7.59 -21.53 -16.82
N VAL A 469 -6.72 -20.54 -17.01
CA VAL A 469 -6.16 -19.74 -15.91
C VAL A 469 -7.26 -18.96 -15.19
N LEU A 470 -8.16 -18.30 -15.94
CA LEU A 470 -9.26 -17.53 -15.37
C LEU A 470 -10.19 -18.41 -14.50
N VAL A 471 -10.53 -19.61 -14.97
CA VAL A 471 -11.30 -20.57 -14.17
C VAL A 471 -10.53 -21.01 -12.93
N GLY A 472 -9.23 -21.28 -13.07
CA GLY A 472 -8.36 -21.63 -11.95
C GLY A 472 -8.35 -20.57 -10.85
N MET A 473 -8.31 -19.29 -11.22
CA MET A 473 -8.36 -18.19 -10.25
C MET A 473 -9.70 -18.07 -9.54
N LEU A 474 -10.81 -18.29 -10.24
CA LEU A 474 -12.13 -18.34 -9.58
C LEU A 474 -12.22 -19.45 -8.54
N VAL A 475 -11.63 -20.61 -8.83
CA VAL A 475 -11.57 -21.74 -7.90
C VAL A 475 -10.68 -21.44 -6.70
N MET A 476 -9.56 -20.73 -6.91
CA MET A 476 -8.64 -20.31 -5.85
C MET A 476 -9.13 -19.09 -5.06
N GLN A 477 -10.18 -18.41 -5.54
CA GLN A 477 -10.72 -17.17 -4.95
C GLN A 477 -9.68 -16.04 -4.83
N GLN A 478 -8.81 -15.89 -5.84
CA GLN A 478 -7.75 -14.87 -5.84
C GLN A 478 -8.02 -13.77 -6.88
N PRO A 479 -7.64 -12.52 -6.60
CA PRO A 479 -7.68 -11.41 -7.57
C PRO A 479 -6.67 -11.62 -8.70
N PHE A 480 -6.86 -10.91 -9.82
CA PHE A 480 -5.91 -10.94 -10.93
C PHE A 480 -4.72 -10.01 -10.66
N SER A 481 -3.54 -10.57 -10.38
CA SER A 481 -2.30 -9.80 -10.35
C SER A 481 -1.75 -9.56 -11.76
N ILE A 482 -1.65 -8.29 -12.17
CA ILE A 482 -1.15 -7.92 -13.51
C ILE A 482 0.27 -8.44 -13.74
N ILE A 483 1.17 -8.32 -12.77
CA ILE A 483 2.56 -8.76 -12.94
C ILE A 483 2.72 -10.26 -12.76
N MET A 484 2.24 -10.84 -11.65
CA MET A 484 2.50 -12.25 -11.34
C MET A 484 1.65 -13.18 -12.21
N THR A 485 0.33 -12.96 -12.24
CA THR A 485 -0.58 -13.77 -13.08
C THR A 485 -0.33 -13.48 -14.55
N GLY A 486 -0.07 -12.23 -14.93
CA GLY A 486 0.28 -11.86 -16.31
C GLY A 486 1.54 -12.58 -16.81
N THR A 487 2.62 -12.57 -16.03
CA THR A 487 3.84 -13.32 -16.37
C THR A 487 3.58 -14.82 -16.45
N GLY A 488 2.77 -15.36 -15.52
CA GLY A 488 2.34 -16.76 -15.55
C GLY A 488 1.58 -17.13 -16.82
N ILE A 489 0.67 -16.28 -17.28
CA ILE A 489 -0.08 -16.46 -18.53
C ILE A 489 0.88 -16.44 -19.73
N VAL A 490 1.83 -15.50 -19.77
CA VAL A 490 2.82 -15.41 -20.86
C VAL A 490 3.71 -16.66 -20.91
N ALA A 491 4.18 -17.15 -19.78
CA ALA A 491 4.97 -18.37 -19.69
C ALA A 491 4.15 -19.61 -20.13
N LEU A 492 2.90 -19.71 -19.67
CA LEU A 492 1.96 -20.76 -20.06
C LEU A 492 1.67 -20.74 -21.57
N ALA A 493 1.45 -19.55 -22.14
CA ALA A 493 1.26 -19.38 -23.58
C ALA A 493 2.46 -19.92 -24.37
N GLY A 494 3.69 -19.62 -23.95
CA GLY A 494 4.90 -20.14 -24.58
C GLY A 494 4.98 -21.68 -24.58
N ILE A 495 4.67 -22.32 -23.44
CA ILE A 495 4.68 -23.78 -23.32
C ILE A 495 3.57 -24.42 -24.18
N VAL A 496 2.37 -23.85 -24.17
CA VAL A 496 1.23 -24.33 -24.97
C VAL A 496 1.54 -24.23 -26.46
N VAL A 497 2.12 -23.12 -26.90
CA VAL A 497 2.55 -22.92 -28.29
C VAL A 497 3.61 -23.94 -28.67
N ASN A 498 4.65 -24.14 -27.85
CA ASN A 498 5.70 -25.14 -28.11
C ASN A 498 5.11 -26.56 -28.27
N ASN A 499 4.24 -26.97 -27.35
CA ASN A 499 3.58 -28.27 -27.42
C ASN A 499 2.72 -28.44 -28.68
N ASN A 500 2.02 -27.38 -29.10
CA ASN A 500 1.22 -27.41 -30.32
C ASN A 500 2.07 -27.42 -31.59
N ILE A 501 3.23 -26.75 -31.59
CA ILE A 501 4.18 -26.81 -32.71
C ILE A 501 4.69 -28.23 -32.93
N VAL A 502 4.94 -28.99 -31.86
CA VAL A 502 5.39 -30.39 -31.94
C VAL A 502 4.26 -31.33 -32.36
N PHE A 503 3.00 -30.97 -32.06
CA PHE A 503 1.84 -31.81 -32.33
C PHE A 503 1.33 -31.70 -33.78
N ILE A 504 1.50 -30.53 -34.41
CA ILE A 504 1.17 -30.26 -35.82
C ILE A 504 2.30 -30.74 -36.71
#